data_AF-A0AAW2D6K2-F1
#
_entry.id   AF-A0AAW2D6K2-F1
#
_cell.length_a   1.000
_cell.length_b   1.000
_cell.length_c   1.000
_cell.angle_alpha   90.00
_cell.angle_beta   90.00
_cell.angle_gamma   90.00
#
_symmetry.space_group_name_H-M   'P 1'
#
loop_
_entity.id
_entity.type
_entity.pdbx_description
1 polymer ?
#
loop_
_entity_poly.entity_id
_entity_poly.type
_entity_poly.pdbx_seq_one_letter_code
_entity_poly.pdbx_strand_id
1 'polypeptide(L)'
;MYVELPPPCFDYVIKDIELQGRLSYAEEEINKIKSINEALDASISLKDKEPRELHEAMRYSLLPGGKRVCPLFYIASCELVSRTESMAMPAACAIEMIHDAALIQDDLPCMDNAHLCYGKPSTYKAFSEAVAILACDGLLALAWIWVCVWIWVFWAF
;
A
#
# COMPACT_ATOMS: atom_id res chain seq x y z
N MET A 1 12.39 -0.77 53.49
CA MET A 1 10.92 -0.90 53.53
C MET A 1 10.50 -1.33 52.14
N TYR A 2 10.49 -2.65 51.89
CA TYR A 2 10.05 -3.18 50.60
C TYR A 2 8.52 -3.16 50.63
N VAL A 3 7.93 -2.24 49.87
CA VAL A 3 6.48 -2.27 49.63
C VAL A 3 6.28 -3.40 48.63
N GLU A 4 5.84 -4.56 49.11
CA GLU A 4 5.36 -5.62 48.23
C GLU A 4 4.18 -5.05 47.44
N LEU A 5 4.35 -4.91 46.12
CA LEU A 5 3.26 -4.54 45.23
C LEU A 5 2.17 -5.62 45.34
N PRO A 6 0.90 -5.24 45.51
CA PRO A 6 -0.18 -6.22 45.56
C PRO A 6 -0.18 -7.06 44.28
N PRO A 7 -0.52 -8.36 44.36
CA PRO A 7 -0.58 -9.22 43.18
C PRO A 7 -1.50 -8.56 42.14
N PRO A 8 -1.11 -8.56 40.85
CA PRO A 8 -1.90 -7.88 39.84
C PRO A 8 -3.33 -8.47 39.84
N CYS A 9 -4.34 -7.62 40.00
CA CYS A 9 -5.73 -8.02 39.85
C CYS A 9 -5.91 -8.73 38.51
N PHE A 10 -6.73 -9.76 38.45
CA PHE A 10 -6.98 -10.53 37.23
C PHE A 10 -7.30 -9.64 36.02
N ASP A 11 -8.09 -8.59 36.22
CA ASP A 11 -8.40 -7.58 35.18
C ASP A 11 -7.19 -6.81 34.66
N TYR A 12 -6.16 -6.61 35.49
CA TYR A 12 -4.90 -5.98 35.10
C TYR A 12 -4.07 -6.92 34.21
N VAL A 13 -4.02 -8.21 34.58
CA VAL A 13 -3.34 -9.24 33.78
C VAL A 13 -4.00 -9.43 32.41
N ILE A 14 -5.34 -9.45 32.34
CA ILE A 14 -6.06 -9.54 31.07
C ILE A 14 -5.82 -8.31 30.19
N LYS A 15 -5.86 -7.11 30.77
CA LYS A 15 -5.54 -5.86 30.04
C LYS A 15 -4.12 -5.83 29.51
N ASP A 16 -3.15 -6.31 30.28
CA ASP A 16 -1.75 -6.38 29.85
C ASP A 16 -1.58 -7.37 28.70
N ILE A 17 -2.26 -8.54 28.74
CA ILE A 17 -2.24 -9.52 27.63
C ILE A 17 -2.88 -8.94 26.37
N GLU A 18 -4.04 -8.27 26.49
CA GLU A 18 -4.68 -7.60 25.36
C GLU A 18 -3.81 -6.49 24.77
N LEU A 19 -3.16 -5.68 25.62
CA LEU A 19 -2.22 -4.65 25.19
C LEU A 19 -1.01 -5.25 24.47
N GLN A 20 -0.42 -6.32 25.01
CA GLN A 20 0.69 -7.02 24.36
C GLN A 20 0.28 -7.63 23.02
N GLY A 21 -0.90 -8.24 22.92
CA GLY A 21 -1.42 -8.76 21.66
C GLY A 21 -1.69 -7.66 20.62
N ARG A 22 -2.18 -6.49 21.06
CA ARG A 22 -2.35 -5.32 20.18
C ARG A 22 -1.02 -4.74 19.71
N LEU A 23 -0.02 -4.70 20.60
CA LEU A 23 1.33 -4.22 20.26
C LEU A 23 2.00 -5.17 19.26
N SER A 24 1.94 -6.49 19.48
CA SER A 24 2.52 -7.46 18.54
C SER A 24 1.86 -7.40 17.17
N TYR A 25 0.54 -7.25 17.11
CA TYR A 25 -0.18 -7.08 15.85
C TYR A 25 0.19 -5.78 15.13
N ALA A 26 0.32 -4.67 15.88
CA ALA A 26 0.73 -3.39 15.30
C ALA A 26 2.15 -3.45 14.73
N GLU A 27 3.08 -4.13 15.39
CA GLU A 27 4.43 -4.37 14.88
C GLU A 27 4.42 -5.20 13.59
N GLU A 28 3.60 -6.25 13.53
CA GLU A 28 3.42 -7.07 12.35
C GLU A 28 2.83 -6.26 11.17
N GLU A 29 1.81 -5.45 11.43
CA GLU A 29 1.19 -4.57 10.44
C GLU A 29 2.21 -3.56 9.88
N ILE A 30 3.01 -2.93 10.73
CA ILE A 30 4.09 -2.01 10.31
C ILE A 30 5.10 -2.72 9.41
N ASN A 31 5.50 -3.94 9.77
CA ASN A 31 6.42 -4.72 8.96
C ASN A 31 5.83 -5.08 7.59
N LYS A 32 4.54 -5.46 7.54
CA LYS A 32 3.83 -5.71 6.27
C LYS A 32 3.74 -4.45 5.41
N ILE A 33 3.39 -3.31 6.00
CA ILE A 33 3.37 -2.02 5.28
C ILE A 33 4.74 -1.70 4.69
N LYS A 34 5.83 -1.96 5.44
CA LYS A 34 7.19 -1.77 4.95
C LYS A 34 7.48 -2.68 3.75
N SER A 35 7.19 -3.98 3.86
CA SER A 35 7.34 -4.94 2.75
C SER A 35 6.54 -4.54 1.51
N ILE A 36 5.29 -4.08 1.69
CA ILE A 36 4.45 -3.58 0.60
C ILE A 36 5.09 -2.36 -0.07
N ASN A 37 5.57 -1.38 0.69
CA ASN A 37 6.19 -0.18 0.12
C ASN A 37 7.47 -0.53 -0.65
N GLU A 38 8.29 -1.45 -0.14
CA GLU A 38 9.48 -1.95 -0.84
C GLU A 38 9.11 -2.67 -2.14
N ALA A 39 8.06 -3.51 -2.11
CA ALA A 39 7.55 -4.20 -3.29
C ALA A 39 6.98 -3.22 -4.33
N LEU A 40 6.22 -2.22 -3.90
CA LEU A 40 5.69 -1.16 -4.77
C LEU A 40 6.82 -0.33 -5.40
N ASP A 41 7.84 0.02 -4.62
CA ASP A 41 8.99 0.76 -5.16
C ASP A 41 9.73 -0.06 -6.24
N ALA A 42 9.98 -1.35 -5.96
CA ALA A 42 10.58 -2.28 -6.91
C ALA A 42 9.70 -2.49 -8.15
N SER A 43 8.38 -2.45 -7.99
CA SER A 43 7.42 -2.67 -9.06
C SER A 43 7.42 -1.56 -10.13
N ILE A 44 7.85 -0.34 -9.75
CA ILE A 44 8.05 0.79 -10.66
C ILE A 44 9.55 1.03 -10.87
N SER A 45 10.23 0.03 -11.44
CA SER A 45 11.66 0.08 -11.82
C SER A 45 11.92 0.80 -13.15
N LEU A 46 11.17 1.86 -13.44
CA LEU A 46 11.31 2.65 -14.67
C LEU A 46 12.07 3.97 -14.48
N LYS A 47 12.66 4.20 -13.28
CA LYS A 47 13.34 5.45 -12.88
C LYS A 47 14.29 6.03 -13.92
N ASP A 48 15.03 5.18 -14.64
CA ASP A 48 16.06 5.61 -15.59
C ASP A 48 15.62 5.55 -17.06
N LYS A 49 14.35 5.19 -17.31
CA LYS A 49 13.78 5.09 -18.66
C LYS A 49 12.96 6.33 -18.98
N GLU A 50 13.05 6.77 -20.23
CA GLU A 50 12.14 7.79 -20.75
C GLU A 50 10.72 7.19 -20.92
N PRO A 51 9.65 7.98 -20.70
CA PRO A 51 9.66 9.39 -20.29
C PRO A 51 9.78 9.56 -18.77
N ARG A 52 10.80 10.29 -18.29
CA ARG A 52 11.10 10.43 -16.85
C ARG A 52 9.98 11.09 -16.06
N GLU A 53 9.41 12.18 -16.58
CA GLU A 53 8.36 12.95 -15.89
C GLU A 53 7.13 12.09 -15.57
N LEU A 54 6.74 11.20 -16.50
CA LEU A 54 5.64 10.26 -16.28
C LEU A 54 5.97 9.29 -15.14
N HIS A 55 7.15 8.69 -15.15
CA HIS A 55 7.56 7.74 -14.12
C HIS A 55 7.68 8.43 -12.75
N GLU A 56 8.14 9.68 -12.72
CA GLU A 56 8.15 10.51 -11.51
C GLU A 56 6.74 10.78 -11.00
N ALA A 57 5.78 11.12 -11.88
CA ALA A 57 4.39 11.34 -11.50
C ALA A 57 3.70 10.09 -10.94
N MET A 58 3.91 8.92 -11.57
CA MET A 58 3.39 7.64 -11.07
C MET A 58 3.93 7.33 -9.66
N ARG A 59 5.23 7.53 -9.46
CA ARG A 59 5.89 7.30 -8.16
C ARG A 59 5.49 8.34 -7.13
N TYR A 60 5.28 9.58 -7.55
CA TYR A 60 4.82 10.67 -6.69
C TYR A 60 3.45 10.39 -6.10
N SER A 61 2.53 9.78 -6.85
CA SER A 61 1.23 9.40 -6.31
C SER A 61 1.28 8.13 -5.47
N LEU A 62 1.97 7.09 -5.95
CA LEU A 62 1.92 5.76 -5.34
C LEU A 62 2.75 5.61 -4.06
N LEU A 63 3.95 6.21 -4.00
CA LEU A 63 4.93 5.96 -2.93
C LEU A 63 4.84 6.81 -1.65
N PRO A 64 4.13 7.96 -1.55
CA PRO A 64 4.06 8.78 -0.34
C PRO A 64 3.62 8.12 0.97
N GLY A 65 3.32 6.83 1.00
CA GLY A 65 2.97 6.11 2.21
C GLY A 65 1.55 6.44 2.64
N GLY A 66 0.60 5.62 2.20
CA GLY A 66 -0.77 5.60 2.71
C GLY A 66 -0.90 4.63 3.89
N LYS A 67 -2.13 4.46 4.36
CA LYS A 67 -2.46 3.39 5.33
C LYS A 67 -2.31 1.98 4.75
N ARG A 68 -2.18 1.85 3.42
CA ARG A 68 -2.02 0.58 2.69
C ARG A 68 -3.12 -0.44 3.05
N VAL A 69 -4.35 0.05 3.23
CA VAL A 69 -5.48 -0.79 3.68
C VAL A 69 -5.81 -1.87 2.66
N CYS A 70 -5.84 -1.52 1.37
CA CYS A 70 -6.14 -2.46 0.29
C CYS A 70 -5.14 -3.63 0.21
N PRO A 71 -3.82 -3.42 0.15
CA PRO A 71 -2.84 -4.49 0.13
C PRO A 71 -2.80 -5.28 1.43
N LEU A 72 -2.93 -4.63 2.60
CA LEU A 72 -3.02 -5.33 3.88
C LEU A 72 -4.22 -6.28 3.94
N PHE A 73 -5.39 -5.84 3.47
CA PHE A 73 -6.58 -6.68 3.39
C PHE A 73 -6.38 -7.88 2.46
N TYR A 74 -5.68 -7.68 1.34
CA TYR A 74 -5.38 -8.75 0.40
C TYR A 74 -4.43 -9.78 1.00
N ILE A 75 -3.34 -9.34 1.67
CA ILE A 75 -2.41 -10.22 2.37
C ILE A 75 -3.12 -11.01 3.46
N ALA A 76 -3.91 -10.34 4.31
CA ALA A 76 -4.67 -10.99 5.37
C ALA A 76 -5.65 -12.03 4.80
N SER A 77 -6.30 -11.74 3.67
CA SER A 77 -7.19 -12.70 2.99
C SER A 77 -6.46 -13.94 2.48
N CYS A 78 -5.22 -13.79 2.00
CA CYS A 78 -4.37 -14.93 1.63
C CYS A 78 -3.93 -15.76 2.85
N GLU A 79 -3.55 -15.11 3.94
CA GLU A 79 -3.16 -15.78 5.19
C GLU A 79 -4.32 -16.59 5.78
N LEU A 80 -5.56 -16.08 5.69
CA LEU A 80 -6.77 -16.78 6.14
C LEU A 80 -7.02 -18.12 5.42
N VAL A 81 -6.52 -18.28 4.19
CA VAL A 81 -6.63 -19.53 3.40
C VAL A 81 -5.33 -20.33 3.41
N SER A 82 -4.48 -20.12 4.42
CA SER A 82 -3.21 -20.82 4.63
C SER A 82 -2.19 -20.63 3.49
N ARG A 83 -2.19 -19.46 2.85
CA ARG A 83 -1.16 -19.07 1.86
C ARG A 83 -0.17 -18.10 2.48
N THR A 84 1.00 -17.99 1.85
CA THR A 84 2.05 -17.09 2.33
C THR A 84 1.85 -15.67 1.80
N GLU A 85 2.29 -14.68 2.59
CA GLU A 85 2.33 -13.26 2.17
C GLU A 85 3.01 -13.07 0.81
N SER A 86 4.11 -13.80 0.56
CA SER A 86 4.85 -13.73 -0.70
C SER A 86 4.00 -14.07 -1.93
N MET A 87 3.00 -14.94 -1.78
CA MET A 87 2.07 -15.28 -2.86
C MET A 87 1.05 -14.17 -3.08
N ALA A 88 0.72 -13.39 -2.05
CA ALA A 88 -0.24 -12.29 -2.13
C ALA A 88 0.39 -11.00 -2.67
N MET A 89 1.71 -10.83 -2.48
CA MET A 89 2.41 -9.57 -2.71
C MET A 89 2.22 -8.98 -4.12
N PRO A 90 2.30 -9.74 -5.24
CA PRO A 90 2.09 -9.17 -6.57
C PRO A 90 0.68 -8.61 -6.77
N ALA A 91 -0.35 -9.32 -6.28
CA ALA A 91 -1.73 -8.87 -6.36
C ALA A 91 -2.03 -7.73 -5.38
N ALA A 92 -1.39 -7.73 -4.20
CA ALA A 92 -1.42 -6.63 -3.25
C ALA A 92 -0.83 -5.34 -3.86
N CYS A 93 0.29 -5.44 -4.58
CA CYS A 93 0.87 -4.31 -5.31
C CYS A 93 -0.08 -3.81 -6.42
N ALA A 94 -0.66 -4.74 -7.19
CA ALA A 94 -1.58 -4.39 -8.27
C ALA A 94 -2.83 -3.67 -7.78
N ILE A 95 -3.44 -4.11 -6.66
CA ILE A 95 -4.64 -3.45 -6.14
C ILE A 95 -4.34 -2.05 -5.60
N GLU A 96 -3.17 -1.84 -4.98
CA GLU A 96 -2.76 -0.50 -4.53
C GLU A 96 -2.49 0.43 -5.72
N MET A 97 -1.88 -0.08 -6.81
CA MET A 97 -1.73 0.69 -8.05
C MET A 97 -3.08 1.12 -8.65
N ILE A 98 -4.08 0.23 -8.63
CA ILE A 98 -5.44 0.55 -9.08
C ILE A 98 -6.08 1.59 -8.17
N HIS A 99 -5.89 1.46 -6.86
CA HIS A 99 -6.39 2.42 -5.88
C HIS A 99 -5.82 3.83 -6.12
N ASP A 100 -4.50 3.94 -6.24
CA ASP A 100 -3.83 5.22 -6.50
C ASP A 100 -4.19 5.78 -7.89
N ALA A 101 -4.35 4.94 -8.92
CA ALA A 101 -4.81 5.39 -10.24
C ALA A 101 -6.20 6.04 -10.16
N ALA A 102 -7.13 5.42 -9.42
CA ALA A 102 -8.46 5.99 -9.20
C ALA A 102 -8.40 7.34 -8.50
N LEU A 103 -7.56 7.49 -7.47
CA LEU A 103 -7.37 8.77 -6.76
C LEU A 103 -6.82 9.87 -7.68
N ILE A 104 -5.84 9.54 -8.54
CA ILE A 104 -5.31 10.52 -9.51
C ILE A 104 -6.42 11.02 -10.43
N GLN A 105 -7.27 10.10 -10.91
CA GLN A 105 -8.36 10.44 -11.81
C GLN A 105 -9.44 11.28 -11.12
N ASP A 106 -9.82 10.89 -9.89
CA ASP A 106 -10.80 11.61 -9.09
C ASP A 106 -10.32 13.04 -8.75
N ASP A 107 -9.02 13.24 -8.52
CA ASP A 107 -8.48 14.56 -8.23
C ASP A 107 -8.62 15.57 -9.40
N LEU A 108 -8.76 15.11 -10.65
CA LEU A 108 -8.71 15.97 -11.83
C LEU A 108 -9.75 17.11 -11.81
N PRO A 109 -9.49 18.26 -12.47
CA PRO A 109 -10.42 19.40 -12.51
C PRO A 109 -11.83 19.07 -13.02
N CYS A 110 -11.96 18.05 -13.88
CA CYS A 110 -13.23 17.60 -14.43
C CYS A 110 -13.99 16.60 -13.54
N MET A 111 -13.34 16.09 -12.49
CA MET A 111 -13.88 15.16 -11.51
C MET A 111 -14.13 15.92 -10.19
N ASP A 112 -13.35 15.68 -9.13
CA ASP A 112 -13.51 16.37 -7.83
C ASP A 112 -12.77 17.70 -7.76
N ASN A 113 -11.89 17.99 -8.72
CA ASN A 113 -11.05 19.19 -8.74
C ASN A 113 -10.27 19.39 -7.42
N ALA A 114 -9.81 18.28 -6.82
CA ALA A 114 -9.12 18.30 -5.55
C ALA A 114 -7.69 18.85 -5.73
N HIS A 115 -7.34 19.89 -4.98
CA HIS A 115 -6.00 20.48 -5.06
C HIS A 115 -4.95 19.75 -4.20
N LEU A 116 -5.41 18.92 -3.27
CA LEU A 116 -4.56 18.20 -2.33
C LEU A 116 -5.00 16.74 -2.22
N CYS A 117 -4.03 15.82 -2.19
CA CYS A 117 -4.20 14.42 -1.87
C CYS A 117 -3.19 14.03 -0.78
N TYR A 118 -3.67 13.40 0.30
CA TYR A 118 -2.88 13.07 1.50
C TYR A 118 -2.05 14.25 2.05
N GLY A 119 -2.60 15.47 1.99
CA GLY A 119 -1.93 16.69 2.47
C GLY A 119 -0.82 17.23 1.57
N LYS A 120 -0.59 16.63 0.40
CA LYS A 120 0.33 17.12 -0.65
C LYS A 120 -0.46 17.62 -1.87
N PRO A 121 0.12 18.44 -2.75
CA PRO A 121 -0.53 18.79 -4.02
C PRO A 121 -0.94 17.52 -4.78
N SER A 122 -2.17 17.50 -5.30
CA SER A 122 -2.64 16.43 -6.17
C SER A 122 -1.74 16.28 -7.40
N THR A 123 -1.74 15.12 -8.03
CA THR A 123 -0.79 14.79 -9.11
C THR A 123 -0.86 15.79 -10.26
N TYR A 124 -2.06 16.23 -10.67
CA TYR A 124 -2.18 17.23 -11.75
C TYR A 124 -1.70 18.63 -11.33
N LYS A 125 -1.73 18.96 -10.04
CA LYS A 125 -1.19 20.22 -9.51
C LYS A 125 0.33 20.20 -9.37
N ALA A 126 0.90 19.04 -9.03
CA ALA A 126 2.35 18.87 -8.92
C ALA A 126 3.04 18.83 -10.29
N PHE A 127 2.37 18.26 -11.29
CA PHE A 127 2.87 18.11 -12.66
C PHE A 127 1.97 18.88 -13.63
N SER A 128 1.12 18.18 -14.38
CA SER A 128 0.10 18.75 -15.24
C SER A 128 -1.07 17.77 -15.37
N GLU A 129 -2.21 18.25 -15.87
CA GLU A 129 -3.39 17.41 -16.13
C GLU A 129 -3.07 16.26 -17.12
N ALA A 130 -2.36 16.57 -18.20
CA ALA A 130 -1.96 15.57 -19.18
C ALA A 130 -1.04 14.49 -18.58
N VAL A 131 -0.07 14.89 -17.75
CA VAL A 131 0.84 13.95 -17.09
C VAL A 131 0.09 13.12 -16.04
N ALA A 132 -0.86 13.71 -15.30
CA ALA A 132 -1.67 13.00 -14.32
C ALA A 132 -2.56 11.93 -14.98
N ILE A 133 -3.20 12.24 -16.10
CA ILE A 133 -3.99 11.26 -16.87
C ILE A 133 -3.10 10.10 -17.32
N LEU A 134 -1.93 10.39 -17.90
CA LEU A 134 -0.99 9.35 -18.32
C LEU A 134 -0.44 8.54 -17.14
N ALA A 135 -0.24 9.16 -15.98
CA ALA A 135 0.21 8.47 -14.77
C ALA A 135 -0.86 7.49 -14.25
N CYS A 136 -2.14 7.89 -14.28
CA CYS A 136 -3.26 7.00 -14.00
C CYS A 136 -3.28 5.80 -14.96
N ASP A 137 -3.26 6.05 -16.26
CA ASP A 137 -3.27 4.99 -17.28
C ASP A 137 -2.04 4.06 -17.14
N GLY A 138 -0.87 4.64 -16.85
CA GLY A 138 0.36 3.89 -16.61
C GLY A 138 0.30 2.98 -15.39
N LEU A 139 -0.30 3.45 -14.28
CA LEU A 139 -0.49 2.66 -13.07
C LEU A 139 -1.48 1.51 -13.31
N LEU A 140 -2.59 1.77 -14.01
CA LEU A 140 -3.53 0.72 -14.41
C LEU A 140 -2.86 -0.34 -15.29
N ALA A 141 -2.08 0.07 -16.29
CA ALA A 141 -1.35 -0.86 -17.15
C ALA A 141 -0.33 -1.70 -16.37
N LEU A 142 0.44 -1.09 -15.46
CA LEU A 142 1.36 -1.82 -14.59
C LEU A 142 0.62 -2.81 -13.68
N ALA A 143 -0.51 -2.42 -13.08
CA ALA A 143 -1.31 -3.30 -12.24
C ALA A 143 -1.72 -4.57 -12.99
N TRP A 144 -2.18 -4.43 -14.24
CA TRP A 144 -2.51 -5.57 -15.10
C TRP A 144 -1.31 -6.47 -15.38
N ILE A 145 -0.13 -5.91 -15.63
CA ILE A 145 1.09 -6.69 -15.81
C ILE A 145 1.38 -7.53 -14.55
N TRP A 146 1.28 -6.95 -13.37
CA TRP A 146 1.52 -7.66 -12.10
C TRP A 146 0.50 -8.77 -11.85
N VAL A 147 -0.79 -8.53 -12.14
CA VAL A 147 -1.83 -9.57 -12.07
C VAL A 147 -1.54 -10.70 -13.06
N CYS A 148 -1.21 -10.39 -14.30
CA CYS A 148 -0.92 -11.39 -15.33
C CYS A 148 0.33 -12.23 -15.00
N VAL A 149 1.41 -11.59 -14.56
CA VAL A 149 2.64 -12.28 -14.12
C VAL A 149 2.31 -13.19 -12.93
N TRP A 150 1.51 -12.72 -11.99
CA TRP A 150 1.08 -13.52 -10.84
C TRP A 150 0.27 -14.75 -11.25
N ILE A 151 -0.75 -14.59 -12.09
CA ILE A 151 -1.56 -15.71 -12.60
C ILE A 151 -0.65 -16.71 -13.33
N TRP A 152 0.27 -16.23 -14.16
CA TRP A 152 1.16 -17.08 -14.91
C TRP A 152 2.10 -17.88 -14.00
N VAL A 153 2.77 -17.22 -13.04
CA VAL A 153 3.65 -17.90 -12.08
C VAL A 153 2.89 -18.87 -11.19
N PHE A 154 1.64 -18.56 -10.84
CA PHE A 154 0.83 -19.38 -9.94
C PHE A 154 0.17 -20.60 -10.61
N TRP A 155 -0.14 -20.52 -11.92
CA TRP A 155 -0.81 -21.60 -12.67
C TRP A 155 0.09 -22.35 -13.67
N ALA A 156 1.35 -21.94 -13.84
CA ALA A 156 2.30 -22.61 -14.74
C ALA A 156 3.01 -23.84 -14.12
N PHE A 157 2.56 -24.32 -12.96
CA PHE A 157 2.99 -25.57 -12.31
C PHE A 157 1.77 -26.32 -11.78
#